data_AF-A0A1G3HUV1-F1
#
_entry.id   AF-A0A1G3HUV1-F1
#
_cell.length_a   1.000
_cell.length_b   1.000
_cell.length_c   1.000
_cell.angle_alpha   90.00
_cell.angle_beta   90.00
_cell.angle_gamma   90.00
#
_symmetry.space_group_name_H-M   'P 1'
#
loop_
_entity.id
_entity.type
_entity.pdbx_description
1 polymer ?
#
loop_
_entity_poly.entity_id
_entity_poly.type
_entity_poly.pdbx_seq_one_letter_code
_entity_poly.pdbx_strand_id
1 'polypeptide(L)'
;MAQAEAALKAAKLPVNIVVDCSHANSRKNHALQTLVLKDVVGQILDGNRSIKGVMLESNLFEGNQKLARPQDLRYGVSITDACLGWDSTAASLREAAERLRTMPR
;
A
#
# COMPACT_ATOMS: atom_id res chain seq x y z
N MET A 1 -5.08 -10.90 8.64
CA MET A 1 -6.13 -10.02 9.22
C MET A 1 -6.77 -10.56 10.50
N ALA A 2 -7.01 -11.87 10.63
CA ALA A 2 -7.75 -12.46 11.76
C ALA A 2 -7.36 -11.98 13.18
N GLN A 3 -6.07 -11.82 13.48
CA GLN A 3 -5.63 -11.34 14.79
C GLN A 3 -6.05 -9.88 15.07
N ALA A 4 -5.89 -8.99 14.09
CA ALA A 4 -6.32 -7.60 14.20
C ALA A 4 -7.85 -7.51 14.32
N GLU A 5 -8.58 -8.34 13.56
CA GLU A 5 -10.04 -8.42 13.66
C GLU A 5 -10.50 -8.88 15.04
N ALA A 6 -9.85 -9.90 15.62
CA ALA A 6 -10.15 -10.40 16.95
C ALA A 6 -9.88 -9.33 18.04
N ALA A 7 -8.76 -8.60 17.92
CA ALA A 7 -8.41 -7.52 18.84
C ALA A 7 -9.45 -6.38 18.82
N LEU A 8 -9.88 -5.95 17.63
CA LEU A 8 -10.91 -4.92 17.48
C LEU A 8 -12.26 -5.37 18.06
N LYS A 9 -12.66 -6.62 17.79
CA LYS A 9 -13.89 -7.22 18.36
C LYS A 9 -13.84 -7.27 19.89
N ALA A 10 -12.72 -7.73 20.46
CA ALA A 10 -12.52 -7.79 21.91
C ALA A 10 -12.60 -6.40 22.56
N ALA A 11 -12.09 -5.38 21.87
CA ALA A 11 -12.18 -3.98 22.28
C ALA A 11 -13.56 -3.33 22.01
N LYS A 12 -14.52 -4.05 21.44
CA LYS A 12 -15.84 -3.53 21.01
C LYS A 12 -15.77 -2.37 20.03
N LEU A 13 -14.76 -2.38 19.15
CA LEU A 13 -14.57 -1.38 18.10
C LEU A 13 -15.05 -1.89 16.73
N PRO A 14 -15.40 -0.99 15.79
CA PRO A 14 -15.66 -1.37 14.41
C PRO A 14 -14.45 -2.10 13.80
N VAL A 15 -14.71 -3.20 13.09
CA VAL A 15 -13.66 -4.03 12.49
C VAL A 15 -13.26 -3.47 11.12
N ASN A 16 -12.63 -2.29 11.15
CA ASN A 16 -12.18 -1.55 9.97
C ASN A 16 -10.66 -1.46 9.96
N ILE A 17 -10.03 -2.04 8.94
CA ILE A 17 -8.56 -2.17 8.85
C ILE A 17 -8.06 -1.45 7.60
N VAL A 18 -7.04 -0.61 7.76
CA VAL A 18 -6.23 -0.09 6.65
C VAL A 18 -4.91 -0.83 6.66
N VAL A 19 -4.48 -1.33 5.49
CA VAL A 19 -3.24 -2.09 5.34
C VAL A 19 -2.16 -1.21 4.76
N ASP A 20 -1.09 -0.98 5.53
CA ASP A 20 0.14 -0.39 5.00
C ASP A 20 0.84 -1.40 4.08
N CYS A 21 0.99 -1.08 2.80
CA CYS A 21 1.69 -1.95 1.86
C CYS A 21 3.22 -1.77 1.91
N SER A 22 3.72 -0.73 2.58
CA SER A 22 5.14 -0.37 2.70
C SER A 22 5.78 -0.96 3.97
N HIS A 23 6.87 -0.33 4.42
CA HIS A 23 7.58 -0.61 5.67
C HIS A 23 7.84 -2.10 5.92
N ALA A 24 7.39 -2.62 7.06
CA ALA A 24 7.59 -4.01 7.45
C ALA A 24 6.88 -4.99 6.50
N ASN A 25 5.75 -4.58 5.91
CA ASN A 25 4.97 -5.41 5.01
C ASN A 25 5.65 -5.55 3.63
N SER A 26 6.47 -4.58 3.23
CA SER A 26 7.31 -4.65 2.03
C SER A 26 8.75 -5.08 2.31
N ARG A 27 9.10 -5.46 3.55
CA ARG A 27 10.48 -5.71 4.00
C ARG A 27 11.44 -4.55 3.66
N LYS A 28 10.92 -3.32 3.75
CA LYS A 28 11.60 -2.07 3.33
C LYS A 28 12.05 -2.05 1.86
N ASN A 29 11.45 -2.88 1.01
CA ASN A 29 11.67 -2.86 -0.43
C ASN A 29 10.41 -2.32 -1.13
N HIS A 30 10.50 -1.09 -1.61
CA HIS A 30 9.39 -0.37 -2.24
C HIS A 30 8.74 -1.13 -3.40
N ALA A 31 9.50 -1.90 -4.20
CA ALA A 31 8.94 -2.67 -5.30
C ALA A 31 7.96 -3.77 -4.84
N LEU A 32 8.15 -4.29 -3.62
CA LEU A 32 7.28 -5.33 -3.04
C LEU A 32 5.94 -4.79 -2.56
N GLN A 33 5.75 -3.47 -2.45
CA GLN A 33 4.45 -2.86 -2.13
C GLN A 33 3.35 -3.33 -3.10
N THR A 34 3.71 -3.53 -4.38
CA THR A 34 2.79 -4.01 -5.42
C THR A 34 2.30 -5.43 -5.15
N LEU A 35 3.15 -6.30 -4.60
CA LEU A 35 2.77 -7.67 -4.21
C LEU A 35 1.86 -7.66 -2.99
N VAL A 36 2.16 -6.81 -1.99
CA VAL A 36 1.29 -6.66 -0.82
C VAL A 36 -0.09 -6.16 -1.23
N LEU A 37 -0.16 -5.18 -2.14
CA LEU A 37 -1.43 -4.70 -2.68
C LEU A 37 -2.21 -5.83 -3.39
N LYS A 38 -1.54 -6.63 -4.22
CA LYS A 38 -2.18 -7.76 -4.93
C LYS A 38 -2.74 -8.80 -3.96
N ASP A 39 -2.03 -9.07 -2.86
CA ASP A 39 -2.47 -9.97 -1.79
C ASP A 39 -3.69 -9.39 -1.05
N VAL A 40 -3.64 -8.11 -0.66
CA VAL A 40 -4.77 -7.41 -0.03
C VAL A 40 -6.02 -7.44 -0.91
N VAL A 41 -5.87 -7.15 -2.21
CA VAL A 41 -6.97 -7.25 -3.18
C VAL A 41 -7.50 -8.69 -3.27
N GLY A 42 -6.61 -9.69 -3.26
CA GLY A 42 -7.00 -11.11 -3.18
C GLY A 42 -7.87 -11.40 -1.97
N GLN A 43 -7.46 -11.00 -0.77
CA GLN A 43 -8.23 -11.20 0.45
C GLN A 43 -9.62 -10.54 0.40
N ILE A 44 -9.73 -9.34 -0.19
CA ILE A 44 -11.01 -8.66 -0.37
C ILE A 44 -11.94 -9.46 -1.30
N LEU A 45 -11.40 -9.94 -2.43
CA LEU A 45 -12.13 -10.78 -3.39
C LEU A 45 -12.57 -12.10 -2.77
N ASP A 46 -11.75 -12.70 -1.91
CA ASP A 46 -12.03 -13.95 -1.19
C ASP A 46 -13.05 -13.78 -0.05
N GLY A 47 -13.61 -12.58 0.12
CA GLY A 47 -14.71 -12.33 1.06
C GLY A 47 -14.32 -11.52 2.28
N ASN A 48 -13.06 -11.10 2.45
CA ASN A 48 -12.69 -10.26 3.58
C ASN A 48 -13.38 -8.89 3.47
N ARG A 49 -14.25 -8.56 4.43
CA ARG A 49 -14.96 -7.27 4.51
C ARG A 49 -14.37 -6.31 5.55
N SER A 50 -13.39 -6.73 6.35
CA SER A 50 -12.77 -5.88 7.38
C SER A 50 -11.77 -4.88 6.79
N ILE A 51 -11.16 -5.18 5.65
CA ILE A 51 -10.23 -4.29 4.98
C ILE A 51 -11.00 -3.14 4.31
N LYS A 52 -10.72 -1.91 4.71
CA LYS A 52 -11.37 -0.68 4.23
C LYS A 52 -10.48 0.21 3.37
N GLY A 53 -9.18 -0.05 3.36
CA GLY A 53 -8.25 0.71 2.55
C GLY A 53 -6.83 0.18 2.61
N VAL A 54 -5.98 0.81 1.83
CA VAL A 54 -4.54 0.55 1.77
C VAL A 54 -3.78 1.87 1.84
N MET A 55 -2.56 1.81 2.34
CA MET A 55 -1.58 2.89 2.24
C MET A 55 -0.43 2.43 1.34
N LEU A 56 -0.02 3.30 0.41
CA LEU A 56 1.10 3.09 -0.50
C LEU A 56 2.04 4.30 -0.39
N GLU A 57 3.34 4.06 -0.39
CA GLU A 57 4.34 5.12 -0.49
C GLU A 57 4.76 5.24 -1.95
N SER A 58 4.36 6.34 -2.58
CA SER A 58 4.58 6.64 -3.99
C SER A 58 5.16 8.04 -4.14
N ASN A 59 6.00 8.22 -5.16
CA ASN A 59 6.47 9.52 -5.62
C ASN A 59 6.51 9.54 -7.16
N LEU A 60 6.94 10.64 -7.77
CA LEU A 60 7.06 10.73 -9.23
C LEU A 60 8.07 9.71 -9.76
N PHE A 61 9.21 9.61 -9.10
CA PHE A 61 10.28 8.66 -9.43
C PHE A 61 10.54 7.71 -8.26
N GLU A 62 10.95 6.49 -8.59
CA GLU A 62 11.12 5.42 -7.62
C GLU A 62 12.34 5.59 -6.71
N GLY A 63 12.35 4.81 -5.62
CA GLY A 63 13.45 4.76 -4.68
C GLY A 63 13.48 5.97 -3.73
N ASN A 64 14.67 6.25 -3.21
CA ASN A 64 14.94 7.42 -2.38
C ASN A 64 16.30 8.05 -2.72
N GLN A 65 16.59 9.14 -2.02
CA GLN A 65 17.87 9.84 -2.04
C GLN A 65 18.20 10.34 -0.64
N LYS A 66 19.47 10.61 -0.37
CA LYS A 66 19.88 11.24 0.89
C LYS A 66 19.51 12.72 0.86
N LEU A 67 19.17 13.26 2.02
CA LEU A 67 18.99 14.70 2.19
C LEU A 67 20.29 15.44 1.84
N ALA A 68 20.18 16.46 1.01
CA ALA A 68 21.28 17.30 0.54
C ALA A 68 20.79 18.75 0.40
N ARG A 69 21.65 19.65 -0.10
CA ARG A 69 21.23 21.01 -0.41
C ARG A 69 20.17 20.99 -1.51
N PRO A 70 19.23 21.94 -1.55
CA PRO A 70 18.13 21.92 -2.52
C PRO A 70 18.56 21.79 -3.98
N GLN A 71 19.71 22.35 -4.38
CA GLN A 71 20.20 22.31 -5.76
C GLN A 71 20.72 20.91 -6.17
N ASP A 72 21.09 20.10 -5.19
CA ASP A 72 21.69 18.77 -5.37
C ASP A 72 20.62 17.65 -5.31
N LEU A 73 19.36 17.99 -5.00
CA LEU A 73 18.26 17.04 -4.91
C LEU A 73 17.69 16.72 -6.29
N ARG A 74 17.51 15.43 -6.58
CA ARG A 74 16.74 14.98 -7.74
C ARG A 74 15.27 15.30 -7.49
N TYR A 75 14.66 16.06 -8.40
CA TYR A 75 13.23 16.34 -8.37
C TYR A 75 12.42 15.03 -8.35
N GLY A 76 11.35 14.99 -7.55
CA GLY A 76 10.39 13.87 -7.56
C GLY A 76 10.86 12.55 -6.95
N VAL A 77 11.99 12.54 -6.23
CA VAL A 77 12.52 11.36 -5.51
C VAL A 77 12.45 11.60 -4.00
N SER A 78 11.96 10.62 -3.24
CA SER A 78 11.83 10.71 -1.78
C SER A 78 13.16 10.95 -1.07
N ILE A 79 13.18 11.79 -0.03
CA ILE A 79 14.35 12.00 0.85
C ILE A 79 14.34 11.11 2.11
N THR A 80 13.28 10.32 2.29
CA THR A 80 13.06 9.43 3.44
C THR A 80 13.04 7.98 2.95
N ASP A 81 11.92 7.28 3.12
CA ASP A 81 11.74 5.90 2.67
C ASP A 81 11.60 5.84 1.15
N ALA A 82 12.00 4.68 0.60
CA ALA A 82 11.92 4.44 -0.83
C ALA A 82 10.46 4.30 -1.27
N CYS A 83 10.09 5.01 -2.34
CA CYS A 83 8.74 5.01 -2.87
C CYS A 83 8.63 4.24 -4.19
N LEU A 84 7.43 3.77 -4.52
CA LEU A 84 7.08 3.42 -5.90
C LEU A 84 7.19 4.66 -6.80
N GLY A 85 7.62 4.44 -8.04
CA GLY A 85 7.52 5.45 -9.09
C GLY A 85 6.11 5.55 -9.68
N TRP A 86 5.86 6.61 -10.43
CA TRP A 86 4.52 6.91 -10.96
C TRP A 86 3.92 5.78 -11.82
N ASP A 87 4.72 5.19 -12.71
CA ASP A 87 4.23 4.15 -13.62
C ASP A 87 3.80 2.89 -12.85
N SER A 88 4.59 2.45 -11.88
CA SER A 88 4.26 1.32 -11.01
C SER A 88 3.03 1.60 -10.16
N THR A 89 2.90 2.81 -9.62
CA THR A 89 1.72 3.23 -8.85
C THR A 89 0.46 3.21 -9.71
N ALA A 90 0.52 3.84 -10.88
CA ALA A 90 -0.63 3.93 -11.78
C ALA A 90 -1.05 2.55 -12.32
N ALA A 91 -0.09 1.68 -12.65
CA ALA A 91 -0.36 0.30 -13.05
C ALA A 91 -1.01 -0.50 -11.91
N SER A 92 -0.46 -0.41 -10.70
CA SER A 92 -0.95 -1.16 -9.53
C SER A 92 -2.36 -0.74 -9.12
N LEU A 93 -2.66 0.56 -9.12
CA LEU A 93 -3.99 1.08 -8.80
C LEU A 93 -5.03 0.69 -9.86
N ARG A 94 -4.67 0.74 -11.16
CA ARG A 94 -5.56 0.30 -12.23
C ARG A 94 -5.85 -1.20 -12.14
N GLU A 95 -4.82 -2.03 -11.93
CA GLU A 95 -4.99 -3.47 -11.75
C GLU A 95 -5.90 -3.78 -10.55
N ALA A 96 -5.69 -3.13 -9.41
CA ALA A 96 -6.54 -3.29 -8.24
C ALA A 96 -7.99 -2.88 -8.52
N ALA A 97 -8.20 -1.74 -9.19
CA ALA A 97 -9.52 -1.26 -9.55
C ALA A 97 -10.24 -2.23 -10.51
N GLU A 98 -9.56 -2.72 -11.56
CA GLU A 98 -10.15 -3.69 -12.50
C GLU A 98 -10.56 -4.98 -11.78
N ARG A 99 -9.70 -5.51 -10.91
CA ARG A 99 -10.01 -6.71 -10.13
C ARG A 99 -11.19 -6.51 -9.18
N LEU A 100 -11.26 -5.37 -8.49
CA LEU A 100 -12.33 -5.10 -7.52
C LEU A 100 -13.68 -4.77 -8.18
N ARG A 101 -13.70 -4.34 -9.44
CA ARG A 101 -14.95 -4.09 -10.19
C ARG A 101 -15.83 -5.33 -10.35
N THR A 102 -15.26 -6.52 -10.27
CA THR A 102 -16.04 -7.77 -10.36
C THR A 102 -16.84 -8.06 -9.10
N MET A 103 -16.63 -7.30 -8.01
CA MET A 103 -17.36 -7.50 -6.77
C MET A 103 -18.78 -6.92 -6.86
N PRO A 104 -19.79 -7.64 -6.33
CA PRO A 104 -21.13 -7.08 -6.18
C PRO A 104 -21.09 -5.88 -5.22
N ARG A 105 -21.86 -4.84 -5.55
CA ARG A 105 -22.05 -3.64 -4.71
C ARG A 105 -22.93 -3.93 -3.51
#